data_AF-A0A1I3U8L2-F1
#
_entry.id   AF-A0A1I3U8L2-F1
#
_cell.length_a   1.000
_cell.length_b   1.000
_cell.length_c   1.000
_cell.angle_alpha   90.00
_cell.angle_beta   90.00
_cell.angle_gamma   90.00
#
_symmetry.space_group_name_H-M   'P 1'
#
loop_
_entity.id
_entity.type
_entity.pdbx_description
1 polymer ?
#
loop_
_entity_poly.entity_id
_entity_poly.type
_entity_poly.pdbx_seq_one_letter_code
_entity_poly.pdbx_strand_id
1 'polypeptide(L)'
;MEEKHTYRPADTPDKFLPEVLRVNPYSVPDGYFVDLQTYTLQRCKLTEITQDTWTVPTGYFDQLGDRIFAKIEEQQLKETIKGAGFSTPDGYFDQLAEQLLFQQKLSEHAAESGFTVPASYFESLQNNIARRTHQRKDTPIRKISRLRWMAYAAACIALAVGIPGIVKLAIENQSATASHLASVSDQEIFNYLELYGTDDDVMYISEQLNDFDERVIGEGISEEDIEAYLNHTL
;
A
#
# COMPACT_ATOMS: atom_id res chain seq x y z
N MET A 1 -34.39 -28.87 -65.39
CA MET A 1 -35.62 -28.34 -64.77
C MET A 1 -35.33 -26.90 -64.41
N GLU A 2 -35.94 -25.95 -65.11
CA GLU A 2 -35.77 -24.52 -64.85
C GLU A 2 -36.64 -24.11 -63.66
N GLU A 3 -36.02 -23.59 -62.59
CA GLU A 3 -36.74 -23.14 -61.41
C GLU A 3 -37.34 -21.74 -61.64
N LYS A 4 -38.67 -21.68 -61.70
CA LYS A 4 -39.50 -20.48 -61.89
C LYS A 4 -39.80 -19.77 -60.56
N HIS A 5 -38.79 -19.45 -59.75
CA HIS A 5 -39.01 -18.86 -58.42
C HIS A 5 -38.21 -17.57 -58.18
N THR A 6 -38.40 -16.57 -59.03
CA THR A 6 -38.06 -15.19 -58.66
C THR A 6 -39.23 -14.27 -58.99
N TYR A 7 -39.86 -13.74 -57.95
CA TYR A 7 -41.00 -12.84 -58.02
C TYR A 7 -40.63 -11.56 -58.80
N ARG A 8 -41.36 -11.27 -59.88
CA ARG A 8 -41.22 -10.03 -60.68
C ARG A 8 -42.37 -9.08 -60.35
N PRO A 9 -42.12 -7.89 -59.78
CA PRO A 9 -43.06 -6.78 -59.90
C PRO A 9 -42.96 -6.18 -61.31
N ALA A 10 -44.11 -5.91 -61.93
CA ALA A 10 -44.22 -5.62 -63.36
C ALA A 10 -43.59 -4.29 -63.83
N ASP A 11 -43.26 -3.37 -62.92
CA ASP A 11 -42.93 -1.98 -63.26
C ASP A 11 -41.52 -1.53 -62.83
N THR A 12 -40.51 -2.41 -62.91
CA THR A 12 -39.11 -2.00 -62.69
C THR A 12 -38.33 -1.94 -64.01
N PRO A 13 -37.70 -0.78 -64.34
CA PRO A 13 -36.95 -0.62 -65.58
C PRO A 13 -35.65 -1.41 -65.49
N ASP A 14 -35.56 -2.47 -66.28
CA ASP A 14 -34.39 -3.16 -66.86
C ASP A 14 -33.01 -3.06 -66.17
N LYS A 15 -32.97 -3.05 -64.83
CA LYS A 15 -31.75 -3.28 -64.06
C LYS A 15 -31.67 -4.76 -63.73
N PHE A 16 -31.28 -5.54 -64.73
CA PHE A 16 -30.87 -6.92 -64.49
C PHE A 16 -29.64 -6.92 -63.59
N LEU A 17 -29.74 -7.56 -62.42
CA LEU A 17 -28.52 -8.00 -61.73
C LEU A 17 -27.81 -8.99 -62.66
N PRO A 18 -26.51 -8.79 -62.94
CA PRO A 18 -25.72 -9.75 -63.71
C PRO A 18 -25.96 -11.16 -63.18
N GLU A 19 -26.06 -12.15 -64.08
CA GLU A 19 -26.31 -13.56 -63.74
C GLU A 19 -25.32 -14.10 -62.69
N VAL A 20 -24.10 -13.56 -62.69
CA VAL A 20 -23.03 -13.80 -61.72
C VAL A 20 -23.43 -13.47 -60.26
N LEU A 21 -24.31 -12.48 -60.03
CA LEU A 21 -24.79 -12.10 -58.69
C LEU A 21 -26.01 -12.92 -58.24
N ARG A 22 -26.58 -13.76 -59.12
CA ARG A 22 -27.67 -14.68 -58.79
C ARG A 22 -27.17 -16.04 -58.31
N VAL A 23 -25.88 -16.30 -58.41
CA VAL A 23 -25.26 -17.54 -57.94
C VAL A 23 -24.52 -17.23 -56.64
N ASN A 24 -24.70 -18.08 -55.62
CA ASN A 24 -24.00 -17.90 -54.36
C ASN A 24 -22.48 -17.99 -54.59
N PRO A 25 -21.70 -16.91 -54.35
CA PRO A 25 -20.26 -16.88 -54.62
C PRO A 25 -19.45 -17.69 -53.59
N TYR A 26 -20.08 -18.15 -52.51
CA TYR A 26 -19.44 -18.96 -51.49
C TYR A 26 -19.55 -20.44 -51.83
N SER A 27 -18.41 -21.08 -52.07
CA SER A 27 -18.29 -22.54 -52.13
C SER A 27 -17.67 -23.05 -50.82
N VAL A 28 -18.15 -24.19 -50.36
CA VAL A 28 -17.55 -24.92 -49.25
C VAL A 28 -16.83 -26.15 -49.79
N PRO A 29 -15.74 -26.60 -49.14
CA PRO A 29 -15.02 -27.80 -49.53
C PRO A 29 -15.93 -29.04 -49.58
N ASP A 30 -15.59 -29.98 -50.45
CA ASP A 30 -16.30 -31.26 -50.55
C ASP A 30 -16.32 -31.95 -49.18
N GLY A 31 -17.50 -32.38 -48.74
CA GLY A 31 -17.70 -33.04 -47.44
C GLY A 31 -17.94 -32.12 -46.24
N TYR A 32 -17.80 -30.79 -46.38
CA TYR A 32 -17.96 -29.83 -45.27
C TYR A 32 -19.22 -30.05 -44.42
N PHE A 33 -20.38 -30.23 -45.06
CA PHE A 33 -21.64 -30.41 -44.33
C PHE A 33 -21.78 -31.81 -43.70
N VAL A 34 -21.15 -32.83 -44.29
CA VAL A 34 -21.14 -34.19 -43.75
C VAL A 34 -20.25 -34.24 -42.50
N ASP A 35 -19.08 -33.60 -42.57
CA ASP A 35 -18.15 -33.50 -41.45
C ASP A 35 -18.74 -32.64 -40.31
N LEU A 36 -19.37 -31.51 -40.66
CA LEU A 36 -20.07 -30.65 -39.69
C LEU A 36 -21.19 -31.42 -38.99
N GLN A 37 -21.98 -32.19 -39.73
CA GLN A 37 -23.04 -33.01 -39.15
C GLN A 37 -22.45 -34.03 -38.18
N THR A 38 -21.41 -34.75 -38.61
CA THR A 38 -20.72 -35.77 -37.79
C THR A 38 -20.15 -35.16 -36.51
N TYR A 39 -19.46 -34.04 -36.62
CA TYR A 39 -18.89 -33.29 -35.51
C TYR A 39 -19.98 -32.82 -34.53
N THR A 40 -21.08 -32.27 -35.06
CA THR A 40 -22.20 -31.79 -34.24
C THR A 40 -22.83 -32.95 -33.46
N LEU A 41 -23.07 -34.08 -34.12
CA LEU A 41 -23.67 -35.27 -33.52
C LEU A 41 -22.76 -35.89 -32.44
N GLN A 42 -21.45 -35.92 -32.68
CA GLN A 42 -20.47 -36.35 -31.70
C GLN A 42 -20.46 -35.44 -30.46
N ARG A 43 -20.54 -34.12 -30.63
CA ARG A 43 -20.63 -33.17 -29.50
C ARG A 43 -21.94 -33.27 -28.73
N CYS A 44 -23.06 -33.47 -29.42
CA CYS A 44 -24.35 -33.71 -28.76
C CYS A 44 -24.29 -34.97 -27.90
N LYS A 45 -23.74 -36.07 -28.43
CA LYS A 45 -23.57 -37.33 -27.70
C LYS A 45 -22.65 -37.18 -26.49
N LEU A 46 -21.54 -36.45 -26.61
CA LEU A 46 -20.67 -36.15 -25.48
C LEU A 46 -21.38 -35.31 -24.41
N THR A 47 -22.18 -34.33 -24.83
CA THR A 47 -22.94 -33.47 -23.92
C THR A 47 -23.98 -34.28 -23.12
N GLU A 48 -24.71 -35.21 -23.76
CA GLU A 48 -25.64 -36.13 -23.08
C GLU A 48 -24.95 -37.01 -22.03
N ILE A 49 -23.72 -37.46 -22.30
CA ILE A 49 -22.93 -38.26 -21.35
C ILE A 49 -22.45 -37.41 -20.16
N THR A 50 -22.28 -36.10 -20.33
CA THR A 50 -21.73 -35.20 -19.29
C THR A 50 -22.76 -34.55 -18.38
N GLN A 51 -24.07 -34.62 -18.68
CA GLN A 51 -25.07 -33.93 -17.85
C GLN A 51 -25.19 -34.51 -16.42
N ASP A 52 -24.85 -35.79 -16.22
CA ASP A 52 -25.07 -36.47 -14.93
C ASP A 52 -23.85 -36.47 -13.98
N THR A 53 -22.70 -35.88 -14.34
CA THR A 53 -21.47 -36.05 -13.52
C THR A 53 -20.74 -34.78 -13.12
N TRP A 54 -21.18 -33.60 -13.55
CA TRP A 54 -20.49 -32.34 -13.25
C TRP A 54 -21.30 -31.51 -12.25
N THR A 55 -21.44 -32.03 -11.03
CA THR A 55 -21.95 -31.25 -9.90
C THR A 55 -20.78 -30.54 -9.23
N VAL A 56 -20.90 -29.23 -9.10
CA VAL A 56 -19.92 -28.44 -8.36
C VAL A 56 -20.11 -28.74 -6.86
N PRO A 57 -19.04 -28.97 -6.09
CA PRO A 57 -19.16 -29.22 -4.66
C PRO A 57 -19.98 -28.13 -3.96
N THR A 58 -20.82 -28.53 -3.00
CA THR A 58 -21.61 -27.60 -2.18
C THR A 58 -20.69 -26.55 -1.53
N GLY A 59 -21.02 -25.27 -1.68
CA GLY A 59 -20.22 -24.17 -1.14
C GLY A 59 -19.04 -23.71 -2.01
N TYR A 60 -18.86 -24.27 -3.21
CA TYR A 60 -17.80 -23.83 -4.13
C TYR A 60 -17.87 -22.33 -4.44
N PHE A 61 -19.06 -21.83 -4.81
CA PHE A 61 -19.25 -20.42 -5.16
C PHE A 61 -19.20 -19.50 -3.94
N ASP A 62 -19.67 -19.97 -2.78
CA ASP A 62 -19.60 -19.21 -1.52
C ASP A 62 -18.13 -18.95 -1.12
N GLN A 63 -17.25 -19.94 -1.32
CA GLN A 63 -15.83 -19.83 -1.00
C GLN A 63 -14.95 -19.33 -2.14
N LEU A 64 -15.50 -19.15 -3.35
CA LEU A 64 -14.70 -18.84 -4.54
C LEU A 64 -14.02 -17.48 -4.41
N GLY A 65 -14.76 -16.47 -3.91
CA GLY A 65 -14.21 -15.12 -3.69
C GLY A 65 -13.02 -15.14 -2.74
N ASP A 66 -13.19 -15.72 -1.57
CA ASP A 66 -12.14 -15.83 -0.56
C ASP A 66 -10.91 -16.57 -1.09
N ARG A 67 -11.13 -17.66 -1.83
CA ARG A 67 -10.03 -18.43 -2.45
C ARG A 67 -9.27 -17.62 -3.49
N ILE A 68 -9.96 -16.80 -4.28
CA ILE A 68 -9.32 -15.93 -5.27
C ILE A 68 -8.49 -14.85 -4.57
N PHE A 69 -9.03 -14.19 -3.54
CA PHE A 69 -8.28 -13.19 -2.79
C PHE A 69 -7.05 -13.79 -2.10
N ALA A 70 -7.20 -14.94 -1.43
CA ALA A 70 -6.07 -15.65 -0.83
C ALA A 70 -4.99 -16.02 -1.86
N LYS A 71 -5.40 -16.43 -3.07
CA LYS A 71 -4.49 -16.70 -4.19
C LYS A 71 -3.71 -15.47 -4.66
N ILE A 72 -4.38 -14.33 -4.74
CA ILE A 72 -3.75 -13.06 -5.15
C ILE A 72 -2.72 -12.63 -4.10
N GLU A 73 -3.10 -12.66 -2.83
CA GLU A 73 -2.19 -12.34 -1.71
C GLU A 73 -0.97 -13.28 -1.69
N GLU A 74 -1.19 -14.60 -1.90
CA GLU A 74 -0.12 -15.58 -1.99
C GLU A 74 0.88 -15.23 -3.12
N GLN A 75 0.37 -14.83 -4.29
CA GLN A 75 1.22 -14.43 -5.42
C GLN A 75 2.04 -13.17 -5.10
N GLN A 76 1.42 -12.16 -4.52
CA GLN A 76 2.10 -10.93 -4.11
C GLN A 76 3.19 -11.21 -3.05
N LEU A 77 2.90 -12.07 -2.08
CA LEU A 77 3.87 -12.52 -1.08
C LEU A 77 5.06 -13.23 -1.72
N LYS A 78 4.83 -14.11 -2.69
CA LYS A 78 5.90 -14.81 -3.43
C LYS A 78 6.78 -13.88 -4.27
N GLU A 79 6.21 -12.82 -4.83
CA GLU A 79 6.98 -11.82 -5.58
C GLU A 79 7.80 -10.93 -4.65
N THR A 80 7.26 -10.62 -3.46
CA THR A 80 7.91 -9.76 -2.45
C THR A 80 9.03 -10.51 -1.71
N ILE A 81 8.79 -11.78 -1.36
CA ILE A 81 9.72 -12.60 -0.59
C ILE A 81 10.47 -13.55 -1.54
N LYS A 82 11.68 -13.17 -1.96
CA LYS A 82 12.54 -13.97 -2.87
C LYS A 82 13.15 -15.22 -2.24
N GLY A 83 12.85 -15.51 -0.96
CA GLY A 83 13.38 -16.65 -0.20
C GLY A 83 12.28 -17.39 0.56
N ALA A 84 12.63 -18.36 1.40
CA ALA A 84 11.65 -19.17 2.14
C ALA A 84 10.81 -18.38 3.16
N GLY A 85 11.10 -17.09 3.39
CA GLY A 85 10.39 -16.20 4.33
C GLY A 85 10.55 -16.54 5.81
N PHE A 86 11.00 -17.77 6.10
CA PHE A 86 11.26 -18.30 7.42
C PHE A 86 12.67 -18.86 7.46
N SER A 87 13.44 -18.43 8.45
CA SER A 87 14.75 -19.00 8.76
C SER A 87 14.62 -19.73 10.08
N THR A 88 14.89 -21.03 10.09
CA THR A 88 15.07 -21.76 11.35
C THR A 88 16.39 -21.35 11.99
N PRO A 89 16.43 -21.17 13.32
CA PRO A 89 17.69 -20.97 14.04
C PRO A 89 18.67 -22.12 13.82
N ASP A 90 19.96 -21.82 13.91
CA ASP A 90 21.01 -22.84 13.83
C ASP A 90 20.79 -23.92 14.90
N GLY A 91 20.84 -25.20 14.49
CA GLY A 91 20.66 -26.34 15.39
C GLY A 91 19.21 -26.66 15.78
N TYR A 92 18.19 -25.98 15.23
CA TYR A 92 16.78 -26.25 15.53
C TYR A 92 16.41 -27.74 15.35
N PHE A 93 16.80 -28.33 14.22
CA PHE A 93 16.45 -29.72 13.91
C PHE A 93 17.23 -30.72 14.77
N ASP A 94 18.46 -30.40 15.16
CA ASP A 94 19.26 -31.24 16.07
C ASP A 94 18.65 -31.25 17.47
N GLN A 95 18.28 -30.07 17.99
CA GLN A 95 17.59 -29.95 19.28
C GLN A 95 16.21 -30.61 19.27
N LEU A 96 15.46 -30.44 18.18
CA LEU A 96 14.16 -31.10 18.00
C LEU A 96 14.31 -32.63 18.04
N ALA A 97 15.29 -33.17 17.33
CA ALA A 97 15.56 -34.61 17.30
C ALA A 97 15.95 -35.13 18.68
N GLU A 98 16.81 -34.41 19.41
CA GLU A 98 17.21 -34.76 20.77
C GLU A 98 16.01 -34.73 21.73
N GLN A 99 15.17 -33.70 21.65
CA GLN A 99 13.96 -33.58 22.46
C GLN A 99 12.96 -34.70 22.18
N LEU A 100 12.76 -35.08 20.92
CA LEU A 100 11.83 -36.13 20.54
C LEU A 100 12.31 -37.50 21.04
N LEU A 101 13.61 -37.79 20.89
CA LEU A 101 14.23 -39.00 21.44
C LEU A 101 14.16 -39.04 22.97
N PHE A 102 14.39 -37.90 23.62
CA PHE A 102 14.25 -37.78 25.07
C PHE A 102 12.81 -38.03 25.52
N GLN A 103 11.82 -37.44 24.84
CA GLN A 103 10.41 -37.63 25.13
C GLN A 103 9.97 -39.09 24.92
N GLN A 104 10.45 -39.74 23.86
CA GLN A 104 10.17 -41.15 23.63
C GLN A 104 10.74 -42.03 24.76
N LYS A 105 12.01 -41.83 25.15
CA LYS A 105 12.62 -42.54 26.29
C LYS A 105 11.88 -42.30 27.61
N LEU A 106 11.42 -41.08 27.84
CA LEU A 106 10.60 -40.72 29.00
C LEU A 106 9.27 -41.46 28.97
N SER A 107 8.58 -41.51 27.82
CA SER A 107 7.29 -42.19 27.70
C SER A 107 7.38 -43.69 27.93
N GLU A 108 8.51 -44.31 27.62
CA GLU A 108 8.76 -45.73 27.91
C GLU A 108 8.94 -46.00 29.41
N HIS A 109 9.46 -45.04 30.18
CA HIS A 109 9.75 -45.21 31.61
C HIS A 109 8.73 -44.55 32.55
N ALA A 110 7.96 -43.58 32.05
CA ALA A 110 6.94 -42.83 32.79
C ALA A 110 5.69 -42.71 31.90
N ALA A 111 4.80 -43.70 32.01
CA ALA A 111 3.54 -43.74 31.26
C ALA A 111 2.57 -42.62 31.68
N GLU A 112 2.72 -42.10 32.90
CA GLU A 112 1.94 -41.01 33.45
C GLU A 112 2.88 -39.91 33.94
N SER A 113 2.47 -38.65 33.85
CA SER A 113 3.29 -37.50 34.28
C SER A 113 3.62 -37.52 35.77
N GLY A 114 2.96 -38.38 36.56
CA GLY A 114 3.10 -38.46 38.02
C GLY A 114 2.55 -37.25 38.77
N PHE A 115 2.05 -36.24 38.04
CA PHE A 115 1.47 -35.02 38.61
C PHE A 115 -0.05 -35.11 38.55
N THR A 116 -0.67 -35.36 39.69
CA THR A 116 -2.12 -35.25 39.86
C THR A 116 -2.45 -33.85 40.36
N VAL A 117 -3.40 -33.18 39.73
CA VAL A 117 -3.93 -31.92 40.27
C VAL A 117 -4.62 -32.22 41.60
N PRO A 118 -4.24 -31.55 42.71
CA PRO A 118 -4.90 -31.74 43.99
C PRO A 118 -6.40 -31.43 43.89
N ALA A 119 -7.22 -32.18 44.63
CA ALA A 119 -8.64 -31.88 44.75
C ALA A 119 -8.84 -30.40 45.16
N SER A 120 -9.76 -29.69 44.49
CA SER A 120 -10.07 -28.27 44.71
C SER A 120 -8.97 -27.25 44.37
N TYR A 121 -7.94 -27.62 43.58
CA TYR A 121 -6.97 -26.64 43.03
C TYR A 121 -7.65 -25.52 42.25
N PHE A 122 -8.55 -25.86 41.32
CA PHE A 122 -9.21 -24.89 40.45
C PHE A 122 -10.18 -23.98 41.22
N GLU A 123 -10.89 -24.51 42.21
CA GLU A 123 -11.76 -23.72 43.10
C GLU A 123 -10.93 -22.72 43.93
N SER A 124 -9.82 -23.19 44.52
CA SER A 124 -8.90 -22.35 45.28
C SER A 124 -8.25 -21.29 44.41
N LEU A 125 -7.85 -21.64 43.18
CA LEU A 125 -7.27 -20.72 42.21
C LEU A 125 -8.26 -19.62 41.82
N GLN A 126 -9.51 -19.99 41.50
CA GLN A 126 -10.56 -19.03 41.16
C GLN A 126 -10.82 -18.05 42.31
N ASN A 127 -10.94 -18.56 43.54
CA ASN A 127 -11.12 -17.74 44.74
C ASN A 127 -9.93 -16.79 44.97
N ASN A 128 -8.70 -17.27 44.76
CA ASN A 128 -7.50 -16.45 44.89
C ASN A 128 -7.41 -15.35 43.83
N ILE A 129 -7.77 -15.65 42.57
CA ILE A 129 -7.80 -14.66 41.49
C ILE A 129 -8.84 -13.58 41.82
N ALA A 130 -10.08 -13.97 42.15
CA ALA A 130 -11.14 -13.02 42.50
C ALA A 130 -10.74 -12.11 43.67
N ARG A 131 -10.14 -12.67 44.72
CA ARG A 131 -9.65 -11.88 45.87
C ARG A 131 -8.60 -10.85 45.47
N ARG A 132 -7.69 -11.19 44.55
CA ARG A 132 -6.59 -10.31 44.12
C ARG A 132 -7.02 -9.28 43.09
N THR A 133 -8.01 -9.57 42.24
CA THR A 133 -8.45 -8.65 41.19
C THR A 133 -9.45 -7.61 41.69
N HIS A 134 -10.29 -7.92 42.68
CA HIS A 134 -11.26 -6.96 43.23
C HIS A 134 -10.68 -5.97 44.26
N GLN A 135 -9.49 -6.21 44.79
CA GLN A 135 -8.84 -5.33 45.78
C GLN A 135 -7.93 -4.28 45.12
N ARG A 136 -8.42 -3.59 44.09
CA ARG A 136 -7.75 -2.37 43.61
C ARG A 136 -7.91 -1.32 44.70
N LYS A 137 -6.89 -1.17 45.54
CA LYS A 137 -6.80 -0.09 46.52
C LYS A 137 -6.85 1.21 45.73
N ASP A 138 -7.96 1.94 45.81
CA ASP A 138 -8.11 3.26 45.19
C ASP A 138 -7.07 4.18 45.79
N THR A 139 -5.90 4.26 45.16
CA THR A 139 -4.90 5.28 45.46
C THR A 139 -5.45 6.59 44.90
N PRO A 140 -5.79 7.58 45.74
CA PRO A 140 -6.29 8.85 45.23
C PRO A 140 -5.20 9.48 44.36
N ILE A 141 -5.47 9.60 43.06
CA ILE A 141 -4.59 10.31 42.12
C ILE A 141 -4.68 11.80 42.47
N ARG A 142 -3.74 12.28 43.27
CA ARG A 142 -3.64 13.71 43.59
C ARG A 142 -3.01 14.42 42.40
N LYS A 143 -3.83 15.11 41.60
CA LYS A 143 -3.35 15.98 40.52
C LYS A 143 -2.51 17.10 41.13
N ILE A 144 -1.22 17.14 40.79
CA ILE A 144 -0.34 18.25 41.14
C ILE A 144 -0.70 19.39 40.18
N SER A 145 -1.41 20.42 40.67
CA SER A 145 -1.66 21.63 39.90
C SER A 145 -0.34 22.40 39.75
N ARG A 146 -0.12 23.03 38.60
CA ARG A 146 1.08 23.83 38.33
C ARG A 146 1.21 24.91 39.42
N LEU A 147 2.30 24.88 40.19
CA LEU A 147 2.48 25.81 41.29
C LEU A 147 2.72 27.23 40.75
N ARG A 148 1.98 28.20 41.31
CA ARG A 148 1.93 29.62 40.89
C ARG A 148 3.25 30.39 41.03
N TRP A 149 4.27 29.82 41.68
CA TRP A 149 5.61 30.43 41.78
C TRP A 149 6.43 30.30 40.48
N MET A 150 6.07 29.37 39.60
CA MET A 150 6.66 29.27 38.25
C MET A 150 6.37 30.52 37.40
N ALA A 151 5.24 31.19 37.62
CA ALA A 151 4.91 32.44 36.93
C ALA A 151 5.84 33.59 37.36
N TYR A 152 6.33 33.58 38.59
CA TYR A 152 7.28 34.58 39.09
C TYR A 152 8.68 34.33 38.52
N ALA A 153 9.11 33.07 38.45
CA ALA A 153 10.40 32.70 37.84
C ALA A 153 10.47 33.10 36.35
N ALA A 154 9.38 32.92 35.59
CA ALA A 154 9.31 33.33 34.19
C ALA A 154 9.49 34.85 34.00
N ALA A 155 8.94 35.68 34.90
CA ALA A 155 9.13 37.13 34.83
C ALA A 155 10.60 37.54 35.10
N CYS A 156 11.27 36.88 36.05
CA CYS A 156 12.69 37.13 36.31
C CYS A 156 13.58 36.74 35.11
N ILE A 157 13.27 35.62 34.45
CA ILE A 157 14.00 35.18 33.25
C ILE A 157 13.72 36.14 32.09
N ALA A 158 12.47 36.58 31.89
CA ALA A 158 12.11 37.55 30.87
C ALA A 158 12.81 38.91 31.07
N LEU A 159 12.96 39.37 32.32
CA LEU A 159 13.74 40.58 32.61
C LEU A 159 15.24 40.36 32.40
N ALA A 160 15.79 39.24 32.86
CA ALA A 160 17.22 38.94 32.74
C ALA A 160 17.68 38.78 31.28
N VAL A 161 16.80 38.28 30.39
CA VAL A 161 17.08 38.15 28.95
C VAL A 161 16.65 39.40 28.16
N GLY A 162 15.54 40.02 28.55
CA GLY A 162 14.99 41.19 27.87
C GLY A 162 15.84 42.45 28.02
N ILE A 163 16.42 42.69 29.21
CA ILE A 163 17.27 43.86 29.44
C ILE A 163 18.54 43.85 28.56
N PRO A 164 19.35 42.78 28.51
CA PRO A 164 20.51 42.74 27.62
C PRO A 164 20.12 42.69 26.13
N GLY A 165 18.99 42.06 25.77
CA GLY A 165 18.49 42.03 24.39
C GLY A 165 18.08 43.40 23.85
N ILE A 166 17.34 44.18 24.64
CA ILE A 166 16.92 45.55 24.27
C ILE A 166 18.13 46.49 24.23
N VAL A 167 19.10 46.32 25.13
CA VAL A 167 20.34 47.11 25.12
C VAL A 167 21.23 46.76 23.90
N LYS A 168 21.32 45.48 23.51
CA LYS A 168 22.01 45.09 22.27
C LYS A 168 21.30 45.63 21.02
N LEU A 169 19.96 45.57 20.99
CA LEU A 169 19.14 46.11 19.90
C LEU A 169 19.22 47.65 19.80
N ALA A 170 19.35 48.35 20.92
CA ALA A 170 19.48 49.82 20.94
C ALA A 170 20.90 50.31 20.60
N ILE A 171 21.93 49.51 20.89
CA ILE A 171 23.34 49.84 20.61
C ILE A 171 23.74 49.42 19.18
N GLU A 172 23.07 48.44 18.58
CA GLU A 172 23.33 47.95 17.22
C GLU A 172 22.50 48.72 16.16
N ASN A 173 22.55 50.06 16.22
CA ASN A 173 22.17 50.94 15.11
C ASN A 173 23.38 51.21 14.20
N GLN A 174 24.10 50.15 13.82
CA GLN A 174 25.06 50.21 12.74
C GLN A 174 24.48 49.41 11.58
N SER A 175 24.21 50.13 10.49
CA SER A 175 23.67 49.66 9.22
C SER A 175 24.16 48.24 8.88
N ALA A 176 23.22 47.28 8.85
CA ALA A 176 23.40 46.02 8.16
C ALA A 176 23.50 46.31 6.66
N THR A 177 24.68 46.72 6.24
CA THR A 177 25.10 46.75 4.84
C THR A 177 24.98 45.34 4.26
N ALA A 178 24.69 45.26 2.97
CA ALA A 178 24.51 44.03 2.17
C ALA A 178 25.64 42.98 2.28
N SER A 179 26.72 43.28 3.00
CA SER A 179 27.85 42.44 3.35
C SER A 179 27.55 41.32 4.36
N HIS A 180 26.40 41.34 5.05
CA HIS A 180 26.05 40.31 6.05
C HIS A 180 25.34 39.07 5.48
N LEU A 181 24.84 39.11 4.24
CA LEU A 181 24.32 37.90 3.57
C LEU A 181 25.45 37.04 2.98
N ALA A 182 26.57 37.66 2.61
CA ALA A 182 27.71 36.95 2.04
C ALA A 182 28.53 36.15 3.08
N SER A 183 28.29 36.39 4.38
CA SER A 183 29.00 35.74 5.49
C SER A 183 28.15 34.75 6.27
N VAL A 184 26.93 34.45 5.81
CA VAL A 184 26.11 33.39 6.37
C VAL A 184 26.79 32.05 6.05
N SER A 185 27.10 31.29 7.09
CA SER A 185 27.74 29.99 6.90
C SER A 185 26.75 28.97 6.34
N ASP A 186 27.22 28.05 5.48
CA ASP A 186 26.37 26.97 4.96
C ASP A 186 25.66 26.20 6.08
N GLN A 187 26.34 26.04 7.22
CA GLN A 187 25.80 25.38 8.41
C GLN A 187 24.58 26.11 9.01
N GLU A 188 24.58 27.44 9.03
CA GLU A 188 23.44 28.24 9.49
C GLU A 188 22.26 28.16 8.51
N ILE A 189 22.56 28.11 7.21
CA ILE A 189 21.55 27.94 6.16
C ILE A 189 20.89 26.56 6.30
N PHE A 190 21.69 25.50 6.47
CA PHE A 190 21.17 24.15 6.70
C PHE A 190 20.32 24.07 7.96
N ASN A 191 20.78 24.67 9.06
CA ASN A 191 20.06 24.63 10.33
C ASN A 191 18.74 25.43 10.27
N TYR A 192 18.71 26.53 9.51
CA TYR A 192 17.47 27.27 9.26
C TYR A 192 16.49 26.47 8.39
N LEU A 193 16.98 25.82 7.34
CA LEU A 193 16.19 24.95 6.47
C LEU A 193 15.69 23.70 7.20
N GLU A 194 16.45 23.14 8.15
CA GLU A 194 16.02 21.99 8.93
C GLU A 194 14.98 22.38 10.00
N LEU A 195 15.08 23.61 10.53
CA LEU A 195 14.17 24.10 11.57
C LEU A 195 12.84 24.65 11.01
N TYR A 196 12.86 25.23 9.81
CA TYR A 196 11.71 25.88 9.19
C TYR A 196 11.28 25.27 7.84
N GLY A 197 12.08 24.36 7.27
CA GLY A 197 11.72 23.66 6.05
C GLY A 197 10.55 22.72 6.33
N THR A 198 9.45 22.94 5.61
CA THR A 198 8.34 22.00 5.61
C THR A 198 8.65 20.86 4.63
N ASP A 199 8.10 19.66 4.85
CA ASP A 199 8.31 18.50 3.98
C ASP A 199 7.99 18.80 2.50
N ASP A 200 7.04 19.71 2.26
CA ASP A 200 6.66 20.20 0.93
C ASP A 200 7.75 21.06 0.27
N ASP A 201 8.52 21.85 1.05
CA ASP A 201 9.59 22.71 0.53
C ASP A 201 10.77 21.89 -0.01
N VAL A 202 11.11 20.78 0.66
CA VAL A 202 12.19 19.88 0.22
C VAL A 202 11.85 19.21 -1.10
N MET A 203 10.58 18.83 -1.29
CA MET A 203 10.09 18.25 -2.54
C MET A 203 10.10 19.29 -3.68
N TYR A 204 9.63 20.51 -3.41
CA TYR A 204 9.65 21.61 -4.38
C TYR A 204 11.08 22.00 -4.81
N ILE A 205 12.01 22.11 -3.86
CA ILE A 205 13.42 22.40 -4.15
C ILE A 205 14.04 21.28 -5.00
N SER A 206 13.73 20.01 -4.71
CA SER A 206 14.29 18.88 -5.49
C SER A 206 13.77 18.80 -6.93
N GLU A 207 12.52 19.22 -7.17
CA GLU A 207 11.96 19.31 -8.52
C GLU A 207 12.57 20.47 -9.30
N GLN A 208 12.80 21.62 -8.67
CA GLN A 208 13.43 22.76 -9.33
C GLN A 208 14.94 22.60 -9.54
N LEU A 209 15.67 21.96 -8.62
CA LEU A 209 17.11 21.73 -8.77
C LEU A 209 17.48 20.89 -10.00
N ASN A 210 16.57 20.03 -10.48
CA ASN A 210 16.79 19.27 -11.71
C ASN A 210 16.63 20.12 -12.99
N ASP A 211 16.06 21.32 -12.90
CA ASP A 211 15.91 22.27 -14.01
C ASP A 211 16.95 23.42 -13.94
N PHE A 212 17.72 23.49 -12.85
CA PHE A 212 18.85 24.40 -12.69
C PHE A 212 20.09 23.85 -13.41
N ASP A 213 20.09 23.95 -14.74
CA ASP A 213 21.34 23.89 -15.49
C ASP A 213 22.20 25.10 -15.09
N GLU A 214 23.50 24.86 -14.92
CA GLU A 214 24.52 25.77 -14.42
C GLU A 214 24.84 26.88 -15.44
N ARG A 215 23.82 27.64 -15.86
CA ARG A 215 23.91 28.73 -16.82
C ARG A 215 23.21 29.98 -16.30
N VAL A 216 24.03 30.77 -15.62
CA VAL A 216 23.99 32.23 -15.54
C VAL A 216 22.69 32.84 -15.01
N ILE A 217 22.59 32.90 -13.68
CA ILE A 217 21.70 33.85 -13.01
C ILE A 217 22.19 35.27 -13.34
N GLY A 218 21.44 35.98 -14.18
CA GLY A 218 21.61 37.43 -14.38
C GLY A 218 22.11 37.93 -15.75
N GLU A 219 22.43 37.07 -16.73
CA GLU A 219 22.82 37.57 -18.07
C GLU A 219 21.64 37.99 -18.96
N GLY A 220 20.43 37.53 -18.65
CA GLY A 220 19.24 37.76 -19.49
C GLY A 220 18.40 38.98 -19.12
N ILE A 221 18.76 39.70 -18.04
CA ILE A 221 17.98 40.83 -17.54
C ILE A 221 18.77 42.10 -17.87
N SER A 222 18.26 42.91 -18.78
CA SER A 222 18.91 44.17 -19.12
C SER A 222 18.75 45.16 -17.96
N GLU A 223 19.73 46.04 -17.79
CA GLU A 223 19.70 47.07 -16.74
C GLU A 223 18.45 47.98 -16.88
N GLU A 224 18.00 48.18 -18.12
CA GLU A 224 16.76 48.89 -18.46
C GLU A 224 15.50 48.20 -17.89
N ASP A 225 15.44 46.87 -17.93
CA ASP A 225 14.31 46.11 -17.41
C ASP A 225 14.25 46.18 -15.88
N ILE A 226 15.41 46.26 -15.23
CA ILE A 226 15.54 46.41 -13.77
C ILE A 226 15.07 47.80 -13.34
N GLU A 227 15.50 48.86 -14.06
CA GLU A 227 15.05 50.23 -13.80
C GLU A 227 13.54 50.40 -14.02
N ALA A 228 12.99 49.83 -15.10
CA ALA A 228 11.57 49.89 -15.39
C ALA A 228 10.72 49.22 -14.29
N TYR A 229 11.17 48.08 -13.78
CA TYR A 229 10.51 47.37 -12.68
C TYR A 229 10.57 48.15 -11.36
N LEU A 230 11.72 48.71 -11.02
CA LEU A 230 11.89 49.51 -9.79
C LEU A 230 11.03 50.78 -9.81
N ASN A 231 10.97 51.48 -10.94
CA ASN A 231 10.09 52.65 -11.09
C ASN A 231 8.59 52.32 -11.02
N HIS A 232 8.21 51.06 -11.24
CA HIS A 232 6.82 50.65 -11.20
C HIS A 232 6.42 50.06 -9.83
N THR A 233 7.38 49.74 -8.97
CA THR A 233 7.14 49.10 -7.66
C THR A 233 7.42 50.01 -6.46
N LEU A 234 8.10 51.14 -6.65
CA LEU A 234 8.25 52.27 -5.72
C LEU A 234 7.33 53.44 -6.12
#